data_AF-A0A454CUK4-F1
#
_entry.id   AF-A0A454CUK4-F1
#
_cell.length_a   1.000
_cell.length_b   1.000
_cell.length_c   1.000
_cell.angle_alpha   90.00
_cell.angle_beta   90.00
_cell.angle_gamma   90.00
#
_symmetry.space_group_name_H-M   'P 1'
#
loop_
_entity.id
_entity.type
_entity.pdbx_description
1 polymer ?
#
loop_
_entity_poly.entity_id
_entity_poly.type
_entity_poly.pdbx_seq_one_letter_code
_entity_poly.pdbx_strand_id
1 'polypeptide(L)'
;GKPENRELRKKAREGKLKINNNTVEKEAGLSVGSLRNHPEIKAMIKDCMLTAKIANSDSASTEVDVLKDEIDRLKQEKTKLKTLKSKHLSESRKSERALATQVAINIKVVQELMEMLPKSLRESAMDKVVSSRPDNIIKGNFRD
;
A
#
# COMPACT_ATOMS: atom_id res chain seq x y z
N GLY A 1 21.32 -20.90 21.32
CA GLY A 1 20.72 -21.40 22.58
C GLY A 1 19.25 -21.68 22.39
N LYS A 2 18.64 -22.52 23.24
CA LYS A 2 17.18 -22.72 23.27
C LYS A 2 16.59 -21.77 24.32
N PRO A 3 15.54 -20.98 23.98
CA PRO A 3 14.92 -20.09 24.95
C PRO A 3 14.12 -20.88 25.99
N GLU A 4 14.24 -20.47 27.24
CA GLU A 4 13.55 -20.97 28.42
C GLU A 4 12.15 -20.35 28.55
N ASN A 5 11.98 -19.08 28.13
CA ASN A 5 10.68 -18.42 28.14
C ASN A 5 9.68 -19.09 27.18
N ARG A 6 8.50 -19.45 27.68
CA ARG A 6 7.45 -20.16 26.93
C ARG A 6 7.06 -19.47 25.62
N GLU A 7 6.92 -18.15 25.62
CA GLU A 7 6.54 -17.37 24.43
C GLU A 7 7.67 -17.37 23.38
N LEU A 8 8.90 -17.18 23.83
CA LEU A 8 10.07 -17.14 22.95
C LEU A 8 10.35 -18.51 22.35
N ARG A 9 10.08 -19.58 23.11
CA ARG A 9 10.15 -20.96 22.65
C ARG A 9 9.14 -21.28 21.56
N LYS A 10 7.93 -20.72 21.63
CA LYS A 10 6.94 -20.79 20.53
C LYS A 10 7.44 -20.06 19.29
N LYS A 11 7.95 -18.83 19.45
CA LYS A 11 8.53 -18.05 18.33
C LYS A 11 9.73 -18.72 17.69
N ALA A 12 10.56 -19.41 18.48
CA ALA A 12 11.70 -20.17 18.00
C ALA A 12 11.27 -21.36 17.12
N ARG A 13 10.23 -22.11 17.53
CA ARG A 13 9.66 -23.20 16.73
C ARG A 13 9.08 -22.72 15.40
N GLU A 14 8.53 -21.51 15.38
CA GLU A 14 8.00 -20.88 14.16
C GLU A 14 9.09 -20.23 13.28
N GLY A 15 10.37 -20.26 13.69
CA GLY A 15 11.46 -19.58 12.97
C GLY A 15 11.39 -18.05 13.00
N LYS A 16 10.55 -17.47 13.87
CA LYS A 16 10.30 -16.02 13.96
C LYS A 16 11.01 -15.35 15.14
N LEU A 17 11.82 -16.09 15.90
CA LEU A 17 12.55 -15.52 17.03
C LEU A 17 13.64 -14.58 16.54
N LYS A 18 13.59 -13.33 17.01
CA LYS A 18 14.59 -12.29 16.72
C LYS A 18 15.31 -11.92 18.02
N ILE A 19 16.62 -11.77 17.96
CA ILE A 19 17.40 -11.16 19.04
C ILE A 19 17.08 -9.67 19.03
N ASN A 20 16.59 -9.13 20.14
CA ASN A 20 16.37 -7.70 20.37
C ASN A 20 16.23 -7.42 21.88
N ASN A 21 16.21 -6.14 22.26
CA ASN A 21 16.15 -5.75 23.68
C ASN A 21 14.96 -6.37 24.42
N ASN A 22 13.77 -6.38 23.82
CA ASN A 22 12.57 -6.93 24.44
C ASN A 22 12.64 -8.45 24.60
N THR A 23 13.18 -9.19 23.62
CA THR A 23 13.33 -10.65 23.74
C THR A 23 14.38 -11.01 24.79
N VAL A 24 15.44 -10.22 24.92
CA VAL A 24 16.45 -10.40 25.97
C VAL A 24 15.89 -10.07 27.36
N GLU A 25 15.16 -8.96 27.51
CA GLU A 25 14.49 -8.61 28.77
C GLU A 25 13.50 -9.70 29.19
N LYS A 26 12.67 -10.19 28.27
CA LYS A 26 11.70 -11.26 28.53
C LYS A 26 12.32 -12.60 28.90
N GLU A 27 13.46 -12.93 28.29
CA GLU A 27 14.19 -14.16 28.60
C GLU A 27 14.84 -14.08 29.99
N ALA A 28 15.37 -12.90 30.35
CA ALA A 28 15.94 -12.62 31.66
C ALA A 28 14.89 -12.44 32.79
N GLY A 29 13.59 -12.53 32.48
CA GLY A 29 12.51 -12.30 33.43
C GLY A 29 12.38 -10.83 33.89
N LEU A 30 12.93 -9.89 33.13
CA LEU A 30 12.93 -8.46 33.42
C LEU A 30 11.71 -7.76 32.80
N SER A 31 11.34 -6.62 33.40
CA SER A 31 10.28 -5.77 32.86
C SER A 31 10.74 -5.05 31.58
N VAL A 32 9.77 -4.63 30.76
CA VAL A 32 10.04 -3.90 29.51
C VAL A 32 10.74 -2.57 29.82
N GLY A 33 11.90 -2.35 29.20
CA GLY A 33 12.71 -1.15 29.38
C GLY A 33 13.70 -1.22 30.54
N SER A 34 13.91 -2.40 31.14
CA SER A 34 14.97 -2.61 32.14
C SER A 34 16.35 -2.28 31.60
N LEU A 35 16.58 -2.45 30.29
CA LEU A 35 17.85 -2.12 29.65
C LEU A 35 18.04 -0.61 29.40
N ARG A 36 17.09 0.28 29.75
CA ARG A 36 17.16 1.72 29.41
C ARG A 36 18.52 2.36 29.75
N ASN A 37 19.04 2.06 30.94
CA ASN A 37 20.26 2.63 31.49
C ASN A 37 21.49 1.71 31.36
N HIS A 38 21.39 0.64 30.56
CA HIS A 38 22.45 -0.34 30.33
C HIS A 38 22.94 -0.29 28.87
N PRO A 39 23.69 0.76 28.47
CA PRO A 39 24.20 0.89 27.11
C PRO A 39 25.14 -0.25 26.69
N GLU A 40 25.92 -0.79 27.61
CA GLU A 40 26.84 -1.92 27.42
C GLU A 40 26.11 -3.18 26.97
N ILE A 41 24.97 -3.49 27.59
CA ILE A 41 24.16 -4.65 27.23
C ILE A 41 23.47 -4.40 25.87
N LYS A 42 22.99 -3.18 25.60
CA LYS A 42 22.43 -2.85 24.28
C LYS A 42 23.46 -2.98 23.16
N ALA A 43 24.73 -2.65 23.42
CA ALA A 43 25.80 -2.82 22.46
C ALA A 43 26.02 -4.32 22.16
N MET A 44 26.16 -5.16 23.19
CA MET A 44 26.29 -6.61 23.00
C MET A 44 25.11 -7.23 22.24
N ILE A 45 23.88 -6.77 22.52
CA ILE A 45 22.68 -7.24 21.80
C ILE A 45 22.77 -6.87 20.33
N LYS A 46 23.21 -5.65 20.00
CA LYS A 46 23.40 -5.22 18.60
C LYS A 46 24.46 -6.07 17.91
N ASP A 47 25.58 -6.34 18.56
CA ASP A 47 26.66 -7.15 17.99
C ASP A 47 26.18 -8.59 17.73
N CYS A 48 25.47 -9.18 18.70
CA CYS A 48 24.85 -10.51 18.52
C CYS A 48 23.80 -10.53 17.40
N MET A 49 22.99 -9.48 17.28
CA MET A 49 22.04 -9.32 16.18
C MET A 49 22.76 -9.26 14.83
N LEU A 50 23.90 -8.59 14.78
CA LEU A 50 24.69 -8.43 13.59
C LEU A 50 25.36 -9.74 13.17
N THR A 51 26.03 -10.43 14.11
CA THR A 51 26.61 -11.75 13.87
C THR A 51 25.55 -12.75 13.42
N ALA A 52 24.36 -12.73 14.03
CA ALA A 52 23.25 -13.59 13.63
C ALA A 52 22.74 -13.27 12.22
N LYS A 53 22.76 -12.00 11.78
CA LYS A 53 22.41 -11.65 10.40
C LYS A 53 23.47 -12.12 9.40
N ILE A 54 24.74 -11.97 9.73
CA ILE A 54 25.86 -12.43 8.91
C ILE A 54 25.79 -13.96 8.75
N ALA A 55 25.61 -14.70 9.85
CA ALA A 55 25.52 -16.17 9.83
C ALA A 55 24.30 -16.74 9.07
N ASN A 56 23.24 -15.94 8.91
CA ASN A 56 22.06 -16.33 8.14
C ASN A 56 22.12 -15.86 6.66
N SER A 57 23.19 -15.17 6.26
CA SER A 57 23.43 -14.80 4.88
C SER A 57 24.38 -15.83 4.25
N ASP A 58 23.96 -16.45 3.15
CA ASP A 58 24.74 -17.49 2.46
C ASP A 58 26.02 -16.94 1.79
N SER A 59 26.13 -15.62 1.59
CA SER A 59 27.19 -14.97 0.81
C SER A 59 27.93 -13.83 1.53
N ALA A 60 27.42 -13.31 2.65
CA ALA A 60 27.99 -12.13 3.29
C ALA A 60 29.00 -12.50 4.36
N SER A 61 30.26 -12.11 4.16
CA SER A 61 31.32 -12.25 5.17
C SER A 61 31.36 -11.06 6.15
N THR A 62 30.83 -9.90 5.72
CA THR A 62 30.84 -8.66 6.50
C THR A 62 29.48 -7.97 6.53
N GLU A 63 29.28 -7.11 7.52
CA GLU A 63 28.09 -6.23 7.63
C GLU A 63 27.86 -5.39 6.36
N VAL A 64 28.94 -4.95 5.74
CA VAL A 64 28.91 -4.15 4.51
C VAL A 64 28.29 -4.94 3.36
N ASP A 65 28.54 -6.24 3.28
CA ASP A 65 28.00 -7.10 2.23
C ASP A 65 26.48 -7.29 2.39
N VAL A 66 26.01 -7.54 3.62
CA VAL A 66 24.57 -7.61 3.94
C VAL A 66 23.86 -6.31 3.57
N LEU A 67 24.47 -5.15 3.88
CA LEU A 67 23.90 -3.85 3.55
C LEU A 67 23.88 -3.58 2.05
N LYS A 68 24.91 -4.01 1.30
CA LYS A 68 24.94 -3.91 -0.17
C LYS A 68 23.83 -4.74 -0.82
N ASP A 69 23.67 -5.99 -0.39
CA ASP A 69 22.62 -6.88 -0.91
C ASP A 69 21.22 -6.30 -0.68
N GLU A 70 20.98 -5.73 0.51
CA GLU A 70 19.72 -5.05 0.82
C GLU A 70 19.51 -3.81 -0.04
N ILE A 71 20.55 -2.99 -0.26
CA ILE A 71 20.47 -1.81 -1.14
C ILE A 71 20.10 -2.22 -2.56
N ASP A 72 20.72 -3.27 -3.09
CA ASP A 72 20.45 -3.69 -4.46
C ASP A 72 19.08 -4.32 -4.60
N ARG A 73 18.62 -5.08 -3.59
CA ARG A 73 17.22 -5.54 -3.51
C ARG A 73 16.24 -4.37 -3.52
N LEU A 74 16.48 -3.35 -2.69
CA LEU A 74 15.63 -2.17 -2.60
C LEU A 74 15.62 -1.37 -3.92
N LYS A 75 16.74 -1.27 -4.63
CA LYS A 75 16.81 -0.63 -5.96
C LYS A 75 15.95 -1.39 -6.98
N GLN A 76 16.04 -2.71 -7.00
CA GLN A 76 15.24 -3.55 -7.90
C GLN A 76 13.75 -3.39 -7.61
N GLU A 77 13.34 -3.45 -6.34
CA GLU A 77 11.95 -3.27 -5.92
C GLU A 77 11.43 -1.88 -6.27
N LYS A 78 12.20 -0.83 -5.99
CA LYS A 78 11.86 0.55 -6.37
C LYS A 78 11.63 0.69 -7.87
N THR A 79 12.43 0.02 -8.68
CA THR A 79 12.29 0.04 -10.15
C THR A 79 10.99 -0.64 -10.58
N LYS A 80 10.68 -1.81 -10.04
CA LYS A 80 9.42 -2.54 -10.29
C LYS A 80 8.18 -1.74 -9.87
N LEU A 81 8.23 -1.10 -8.70
CA LEU A 81 7.13 -0.27 -8.23
C LEU A 81 6.94 0.99 -9.09
N LYS A 82 8.03 1.60 -9.56
CA LYS A 82 7.97 2.75 -10.46
C LYS A 82 7.32 2.39 -11.80
N THR A 83 7.68 1.24 -12.38
CA THR A 83 7.08 0.78 -13.64
C THR A 83 5.59 0.47 -13.47
N LEU A 84 5.22 -0.22 -12.38
CA LEU A 84 3.83 -0.53 -12.07
C LEU A 84 2.99 0.73 -11.86
N LYS A 85 3.50 1.71 -11.09
CA LYS A 85 2.85 3.01 -10.89
C LYS A 85 2.61 3.74 -12.22
N SER A 86 3.61 3.75 -13.10
CA SER A 86 3.50 4.39 -14.42
C SER A 86 2.44 3.70 -15.28
N LYS A 87 2.41 2.36 -15.29
CA LYS A 87 1.41 1.57 -16.01
C LYS A 87 0.00 1.90 -15.55
N HIS A 88 -0.27 1.83 -14.24
CA HIS A 88 -1.59 2.13 -13.69
C HIS A 88 -2.02 3.57 -13.94
N LEU A 89 -1.10 4.54 -13.85
CA LEU A 89 -1.40 5.93 -14.17
C LEU A 89 -1.80 6.10 -15.64
N SER A 90 -1.09 5.42 -16.55
CA SER A 90 -1.41 5.45 -17.98
C SER A 90 -2.78 4.82 -18.28
N GLU A 91 -3.07 3.65 -17.68
CA GLU A 91 -4.36 2.97 -17.80
C GLU A 91 -5.50 3.85 -17.26
N SER A 92 -5.33 4.43 -16.07
CA SER A 92 -6.31 5.33 -15.47
C SER A 92 -6.63 6.52 -16.38
N ARG A 93 -5.60 7.16 -16.96
CA ARG A 93 -5.78 8.29 -17.89
C ARG A 93 -6.47 7.88 -19.19
N LYS A 94 -6.21 6.67 -19.68
CA LYS A 94 -6.92 6.13 -20.87
C LYS A 94 -8.39 5.91 -20.55
N SER A 95 -8.70 5.28 -19.42
CA SER A 95 -10.07 5.04 -18.97
C SER A 95 -10.83 6.34 -18.72
N GLU A 96 -10.18 7.34 -18.11
CA GLU A 96 -10.76 8.68 -17.90
C GLU A 96 -11.16 9.33 -19.24
N ARG A 97 -10.27 9.30 -20.24
CA ARG A 97 -10.58 9.85 -21.57
C ARG A 97 -11.70 9.08 -22.27
N ALA A 98 -11.67 7.75 -22.21
CA ALA A 98 -12.71 6.92 -22.80
C ALA A 98 -14.08 7.19 -22.16
N LEU A 99 -14.12 7.34 -20.83
CA LEU A 99 -15.32 7.70 -20.09
C LEU A 99 -15.82 9.10 -20.49
N ALA A 100 -14.93 10.10 -20.58
CA ALA A 100 -15.29 11.44 -21.00
C ALA A 100 -15.90 11.46 -22.42
N THR A 101 -15.32 10.71 -23.36
CA THR A 101 -15.89 10.54 -24.70
C THR A 101 -17.26 9.90 -24.66
N GLN A 102 -17.43 8.81 -23.89
CA GLN A 102 -18.72 8.12 -23.79
C GLN A 102 -19.79 9.01 -23.15
N VAL A 103 -19.43 9.79 -22.14
CA VAL A 103 -20.31 10.78 -21.51
C VAL A 103 -20.76 11.82 -22.53
N ALA A 104 -19.85 12.37 -23.33
CA ALA A 104 -20.19 13.34 -24.36
C ALA A 104 -21.15 12.76 -25.41
N ILE A 105 -20.91 11.52 -25.85
CA ILE A 105 -21.81 10.80 -26.76
C ILE A 105 -23.19 10.62 -26.12
N ASN A 106 -23.26 10.15 -24.87
CA ASN A 106 -24.52 9.92 -24.18
C ASN A 106 -25.31 11.22 -23.98
N ILE A 107 -24.64 12.32 -23.65
CA ILE A 107 -25.27 13.65 -23.56
C ILE A 107 -25.90 14.01 -24.91
N LYS A 108 -25.16 13.84 -26.02
CA LYS A 108 -25.65 14.15 -27.37
C LYS A 108 -26.86 13.28 -27.75
N VAL A 109 -26.82 11.98 -27.45
CA VAL A 109 -27.95 11.08 -27.70
C VAL A 109 -29.19 11.53 -26.93
N VAL A 110 -29.05 11.91 -25.65
CA VAL A 110 -30.18 12.42 -24.86
C VAL A 110 -30.70 13.74 -25.41
N GLN A 111 -29.84 14.63 -25.90
CA GLN A 111 -30.23 15.87 -26.57
C GLN A 111 -31.10 15.58 -27.80
N GLU A 112 -30.60 14.73 -28.71
CA GLU A 112 -31.31 14.36 -29.94
C GLU A 112 -32.68 13.70 -29.63
N LEU A 113 -32.74 12.82 -28.64
CA LEU A 113 -34.00 12.20 -28.19
C LEU A 113 -34.99 13.22 -27.63
N MET A 114 -34.52 14.25 -26.92
CA MET A 114 -35.38 15.30 -26.36
C MET A 114 -35.89 16.25 -27.44
N GLU A 115 -35.11 16.50 -28.49
CA GLU A 115 -35.56 17.31 -29.64
C GLU A 115 -36.72 16.65 -30.40
N MET A 116 -36.78 15.31 -30.43
CA MET A 116 -37.91 14.57 -31.01
C MET A 116 -39.22 14.75 -30.23
N LEU A 117 -39.16 15.16 -28.95
CA LEU A 117 -40.36 15.45 -28.16
C LEU A 117 -40.93 16.83 -28.50
N PRO A 118 -42.27 17.01 -28.40
CA PRO A 118 -42.89 18.33 -28.45
C PRO A 118 -42.31 19.24 -27.37
N LYS A 119 -42.08 20.53 -27.69
CA LYS A 119 -41.46 21.51 -26.77
C LYS A 119 -42.12 21.55 -25.39
N SER A 120 -43.45 21.40 -25.32
CA SER A 120 -44.23 21.41 -24.07
C SER A 120 -43.90 20.26 -23.11
N LEU A 121 -43.35 19.15 -23.61
CA LEU A 121 -43.05 17.96 -22.79
C LEU A 121 -41.56 17.82 -22.44
N ARG A 122 -40.68 18.60 -23.07
CA ARG A 122 -39.22 18.47 -22.93
C ARG A 122 -38.74 18.75 -21.51
N GLU A 123 -39.22 19.82 -20.89
CA GLU A 123 -38.79 20.21 -19.54
C GLU A 123 -39.15 19.11 -18.51
N SER A 124 -40.40 18.63 -18.53
CA SER A 124 -40.84 17.55 -17.65
C SER A 124 -40.12 16.22 -17.91
N ALA A 125 -39.81 15.90 -19.17
CA ALA A 125 -39.07 14.69 -19.52
C ALA A 125 -37.60 14.77 -19.04
N MET A 126 -36.96 15.92 -19.19
CA MET A 126 -35.58 16.15 -18.74
C MET A 126 -35.48 16.11 -17.21
N ASP A 127 -36.42 16.74 -16.50
CA ASP A 127 -36.45 16.72 -15.04
C ASP A 127 -36.47 15.28 -14.51
N LYS A 128 -37.26 14.40 -15.13
CA LYS A 128 -37.28 12.95 -14.79
C LYS A 128 -35.94 12.28 -15.04
N VAL A 129 -35.25 12.62 -16.14
CA VAL A 129 -33.92 12.07 -16.44
C VAL A 129 -32.92 12.51 -15.39
N VAL A 130 -32.85 13.81 -15.08
CA VAL A 130 -31.92 14.37 -14.10
C VAL A 130 -32.22 13.85 -12.69
N SER A 131 -33.49 13.75 -12.29
CA SER A 131 -33.89 13.29 -10.96
C SER A 131 -33.85 11.78 -10.78
N SER A 132 -33.65 11.00 -11.85
CA SER A 132 -33.67 9.54 -11.79
C SER A 132 -32.59 8.96 -10.87
N ARG A 133 -31.45 9.66 -10.77
CA ARG A 133 -30.33 9.30 -9.89
C ARG A 133 -29.57 10.52 -9.39
N PRO A 134 -29.08 10.48 -8.13
CA PRO A 134 -28.31 11.57 -7.56
C PRO A 134 -26.92 11.75 -8.20
N ASP A 135 -26.38 10.72 -8.85
CA ASP A 135 -25.07 10.71 -9.52
C ASP A 135 -25.17 10.91 -11.05
N ASN A 136 -26.27 11.49 -11.54
CA ASN A 136 -26.46 11.70 -12.96
C ASN A 136 -25.44 12.73 -13.52
N ILE A 137 -24.81 12.37 -14.64
CA ILE A 137 -23.80 13.18 -15.33
C ILE A 137 -24.47 14.26 -16.20
N ILE A 138 -25.72 14.02 -16.61
CA ILE A 138 -26.52 14.97 -17.38
C ILE A 138 -27.07 16.03 -16.40
N LYS A 139 -26.58 17.26 -16.52
CA LYS A 139 -27.07 18.41 -15.75
C LYS A 139 -28.08 19.18 -16.59
N GLY A 140 -29.27 19.42 -16.03
CA GLY A 140 -30.44 19.95 -16.75
C GLY A 140 -30.40 21.44 -17.08
N ASN A 141 -29.40 21.91 -17.83
CA ASN A 141 -29.45 23.25 -18.44
C ASN A 141 -29.80 23.13 -19.93
N PHE A 142 -31.08 22.82 -20.19
CA PHE A 142 -31.69 22.81 -21.52
C PHE A 142 -32.72 23.94 -21.69
N ARG A 143 -32.58 24.99 -20.88
CA ARG A 143 -33.38 26.21 -20.99
C ARG A 143 -32.78 27.05 -22.12
N ASP A 144 -33.43 26.99 -23.28
CA ASP A 144 -33.39 28.09 -24.26
C ASP A 144 -33.98 29.36 -23.63
#